data_AF-A0A7G8BY65-F1
#
_entry.id   AF-A0A7G8BY65-F1
#
_cell.length_a   1.000
_cell.length_b   1.000
_cell.length_c   1.000
_cell.angle_alpha   90.00
_cell.angle_beta   90.00
_cell.angle_gamma   90.00
#
_symmetry.space_group_name_H-M   'P 1'
#
loop_
_entity.id
_entity.type
_entity.pdbx_description
1 polymer ?
#
loop_
_entity_poly.entity_id
_entity_poly.type
_entity_poly.pdbx_seq_one_letter_code
_entity_poly.pdbx_strand_id
1 'polypeptide(L)'
;MKRRILLVDDEVAVLLTLKAVLEINGFDVDTAASGREGKLKLRANEYHMVISDMRMESEKAGAAVIEAARSASYRPAVALLTAFPLAEEDWQELGADRMLVKPMQTRLLLEQIDRLMEAHATQSNGSIASVAGAAQQSSGSDTSRAAKKTGAKRASASESKQAPSKKSAQNVKAEKKAAVRGGRRG
;
A
#
# COMPACT_ATOMS: atom_id res chain seq x y z
N MET A 1 -6.11 15.53 17.51
CA MET A 1 -6.82 14.44 16.79
C MET A 1 -6.24 13.12 17.29
N LYS A 2 -7.06 12.11 17.59
CA LYS A 2 -6.53 10.79 17.99
C LYS A 2 -5.99 10.07 16.76
N ARG A 3 -4.70 9.72 16.76
CA ARG A 3 -4.02 9.00 15.67
C ARG A 3 -4.37 7.52 15.76
N ARG A 4 -5.40 7.11 15.01
CA ARG A 4 -5.94 5.75 15.04
C ARG A 4 -5.26 4.83 14.03
N ILE A 5 -4.79 3.67 14.48
CA ILE A 5 -4.08 2.66 13.69
C ILE A 5 -4.87 1.36 13.69
N LEU A 6 -4.99 0.73 12.52
CA LEU A 6 -5.39 -0.67 12.42
C LEU A 6 -4.16 -1.55 12.18
N LEU A 7 -3.89 -2.46 13.09
CA LEU A 7 -2.83 -3.47 12.97
C LEU A 7 -3.43 -4.83 12.57
N VAL A 8 -2.93 -5.44 11.50
CA VAL A 8 -3.43 -6.72 10.98
C VAL A 8 -2.28 -7.71 10.87
N ASP A 9 -2.37 -8.79 11.63
CA ASP A 9 -1.34 -9.82 11.74
C ASP A 9 -1.99 -11.09 12.33
N ASP A 10 -1.73 -12.28 11.80
CA ASP A 10 -2.28 -13.52 12.34
C ASP A 10 -1.53 -14.00 13.60
N GLU A 11 -0.34 -13.46 13.87
CA GLU A 11 0.40 -13.72 15.09
C GLU A 11 -0.12 -12.85 16.25
N VAL A 12 -0.98 -13.43 17.10
CA VAL A 12 -1.56 -12.75 18.28
C VAL A 12 -0.49 -12.13 19.19
N ALA A 13 0.66 -12.78 19.35
CA ALA A 13 1.76 -12.25 20.16
C ALA A 13 2.33 -10.94 19.58
N VAL A 14 2.44 -10.85 18.25
CA VAL A 14 2.88 -9.63 17.55
C VAL A 14 1.83 -8.54 17.72
N LEU A 15 0.55 -8.86 17.53
CA LEU A 15 -0.55 -7.92 17.75
C LEU A 15 -0.52 -7.31 19.15
N LEU A 16 -0.42 -8.14 20.19
CA LEU A 16 -0.40 -7.67 21.59
C LEU A 16 0.80 -6.79 21.88
N THR A 17 1.99 -7.20 21.43
CA THR A 17 3.24 -6.47 21.67
C THR A 17 3.21 -5.11 20.98
N LEU A 18 2.89 -5.07 19.69
CA LEU A 18 2.85 -3.83 18.92
C LEU A 18 1.71 -2.92 19.38
N LYS A 19 0.55 -3.47 19.72
CA LYS A 19 -0.55 -2.70 20.31
C LYS A 19 -0.09 -1.98 21.57
N ALA A 20 0.47 -2.70 22.54
CA ALA A 20 0.93 -2.11 23.80
C ALA A 20 1.98 -1.01 23.55
N VAL A 21 2.96 -1.28 22.68
CA VAL A 21 3.98 -0.30 22.30
C VAL A 21 3.38 0.96 21.69
N LEU A 22 2.46 0.83 20.74
CA LEU A 22 1.84 1.97 20.06
C LEU A 22 0.92 2.75 21.00
N GLU A 23 0.13 2.08 21.83
CA GLU A 23 -0.75 2.73 22.81
C GLU A 23 0.04 3.54 23.85
N ILE A 24 1.18 3.02 24.34
CA ILE A 24 2.09 3.76 25.24
C ILE A 24 2.64 5.04 24.57
N ASN A 25 2.77 5.04 23.24
CA ASN A 25 3.22 6.19 22.46
C ASN A 25 2.06 7.08 21.98
N GLY A 26 0.85 6.92 22.55
CA GLY A 26 -0.27 7.81 22.33
C GLY A 26 -1.08 7.55 21.05
N PHE A 27 -0.95 6.37 20.45
CA PHE A 27 -1.81 5.92 19.36
C PHE A 27 -3.06 5.21 19.89
N ASP A 28 -4.15 5.27 19.13
CA ASP A 28 -5.36 4.49 19.39
C ASP A 28 -5.37 3.28 18.44
N VAL A 29 -5.30 2.05 18.97
CA VAL A 29 -4.94 0.87 18.17
C VAL A 29 -6.02 -0.19 18.21
N ASP A 30 -6.58 -0.46 17.04
CA ASP A 30 -7.36 -1.67 16.79
C ASP A 30 -6.45 -2.74 16.20
N THR A 31 -6.67 -4.00 16.59
CA THR A 31 -5.96 -5.16 16.04
C THR A 31 -6.92 -6.05 15.25
N ALA A 32 -6.43 -6.83 14.29
CA ALA A 32 -7.19 -7.85 13.59
C ALA A 32 -6.32 -9.07 13.33
N ALA A 33 -6.82 -10.27 13.64
CA ALA A 33 -6.06 -11.51 13.57
C ALA A 33 -6.18 -12.23 12.20
N SER A 34 -6.78 -11.57 11.20
CA SER A 34 -6.93 -12.10 9.85
C SER A 34 -7.21 -10.98 8.85
N GLY A 35 -6.92 -11.22 7.58
CA GLY A 35 -7.26 -10.29 6.51
C GLY A 35 -8.77 -10.04 6.41
N ARG A 36 -9.60 -11.05 6.70
CA ARG A 36 -11.07 -10.90 6.75
C ARG A 36 -11.51 -9.92 7.84
N GLU A 37 -10.97 -10.06 9.04
CA GLU A 37 -11.30 -9.18 10.16
C GLU A 37 -10.80 -7.76 9.90
N GLY A 38 -9.58 -7.60 9.38
CA GLY A 38 -9.01 -6.30 9.02
C GLY A 38 -9.90 -5.55 8.02
N LYS A 39 -10.34 -6.22 6.96
CA LYS A 39 -11.28 -5.65 5.98
C LYS A 39 -12.63 -5.28 6.58
N LEU A 40 -13.14 -6.04 7.54
CA LEU A 40 -14.40 -5.71 8.21
C LEU A 40 -14.24 -4.43 9.03
N LYS A 41 -13.13 -4.30 9.77
CA LYS A 41 -12.81 -3.13 10.58
C LYS A 41 -12.63 -1.88 9.73
N LEU A 42 -11.92 -1.97 8.59
CA LEU A 42 -11.77 -0.86 7.62
C LEU A 42 -13.11 -0.33 7.07
N ARG A 43 -14.14 -1.18 6.99
CA ARG A 43 -15.47 -0.75 6.54
C ARG A 43 -16.31 -0.13 7.66
N ALA A 44 -16.09 -0.57 8.90
CA ALA A 44 -16.86 -0.15 10.06
C ALA A 44 -16.30 1.10 10.73
N ASN A 45 -15.04 1.43 10.47
CA ASN A 45 -14.28 2.45 11.17
C ASN A 45 -13.37 3.20 10.21
N GLU A 46 -13.03 4.43 10.57
CA GLU A 46 -11.98 5.20 9.90
C GLU A 46 -10.67 5.12 10.68
N TYR A 47 -9.57 5.06 9.94
CA TYR A 47 -8.21 4.96 10.47
C TYR A 47 -7.32 5.98 9.79
N HIS A 48 -6.29 6.44 10.50
CA HIS A 48 -5.27 7.32 9.92
C HIS A 48 -4.16 6.49 9.26
N MET A 49 -3.93 5.28 9.77
CA MET A 49 -2.94 4.36 9.23
C MET A 49 -3.39 2.90 9.36
N VAL A 50 -2.98 2.08 8.41
CA VAL A 50 -3.16 0.63 8.40
C VAL A 50 -1.78 -0.01 8.29
N ILE A 51 -1.51 -0.96 9.19
CA ILE A 51 -0.29 -1.76 9.17
C ILE A 51 -0.73 -3.22 9.00
N SER A 52 -0.33 -3.88 7.92
CA SER A 52 -0.71 -5.27 7.64
C SER A 52 0.52 -6.13 7.41
N ASP A 53 0.54 -7.35 7.92
CA ASP A 53 1.42 -8.39 7.36
C ASP A 53 0.93 -8.81 5.97
N MET A 54 1.85 -9.27 5.14
CA MET A 54 1.58 -9.79 3.80
C MET A 54 1.02 -11.21 3.88
N ARG A 55 1.72 -12.05 4.65
CA ARG A 55 1.44 -13.47 4.77
C ARG A 55 0.73 -13.68 6.10
N MET A 56 -0.55 -14.04 6.02
CA MET A 56 -1.37 -14.41 7.18
C MET A 56 -2.02 -15.77 6.87
N GLU A 57 -3.36 -15.83 6.84
CA GLU A 57 -4.09 -17.05 6.47
C GLU A 57 -3.83 -17.52 5.03
N SER A 58 -3.30 -16.65 4.18
CA SER A 58 -2.81 -16.94 2.83
C SER A 58 -1.77 -15.90 2.40
N GLU A 59 -1.01 -16.18 1.35
CA GLU A 59 0.00 -15.24 0.80
C GLU A 59 -0.58 -13.93 0.26
N LYS A 60 -1.90 -13.89 0.00
CA LYS A 60 -2.59 -12.70 -0.54
C LYS A 60 -3.51 -12.02 0.48
N ALA A 61 -3.57 -12.53 1.71
CA ALA A 61 -4.47 -12.00 2.71
C ALA A 61 -4.13 -10.54 3.05
N GLY A 62 -2.84 -10.23 3.22
CA GLY A 62 -2.36 -8.86 3.46
C GLY A 62 -2.61 -7.92 2.29
N ALA A 63 -2.30 -8.38 1.07
CA ALA A 63 -2.57 -7.63 -0.16
C ALA A 63 -4.04 -7.19 -0.25
N ALA A 64 -4.99 -8.09 0.08
CA ALA A 64 -6.41 -7.76 0.08
C ALA A 64 -6.81 -6.70 1.14
N VAL A 65 -6.08 -6.62 2.25
CA VAL A 65 -6.27 -5.56 3.27
C VAL A 65 -5.74 -4.23 2.73
N ILE A 66 -4.56 -4.23 2.12
CA ILE A 66 -3.94 -3.05 1.51
C ILE A 66 -4.84 -2.48 0.40
N GLU A 67 -5.35 -3.33 -0.50
CA GLU A 67 -6.28 -2.91 -1.55
C GLU A 67 -7.58 -2.31 -0.99
N ALA A 68 -8.11 -2.88 0.08
CA ALA A 68 -9.30 -2.37 0.76
C ALA A 68 -9.04 -1.03 1.44
N ALA A 69 -7.89 -0.88 2.11
CA ALA A 69 -7.46 0.36 2.74
C ALA A 69 -7.27 1.44 1.68
N ARG A 70 -6.59 1.12 0.57
CA ARG A 70 -6.44 2.02 -0.57
C ARG A 70 -7.81 2.45 -1.06
N SER A 71 -8.76 1.53 -1.25
CA SER A 71 -10.08 1.85 -1.82
C SER A 71 -11.01 2.62 -0.87
N ALA A 72 -10.65 2.81 0.39
CA ALA A 72 -11.45 3.57 1.35
C ALA A 72 -11.48 5.07 1.01
N SER A 73 -12.62 5.72 1.24
CA SER A 73 -12.81 7.15 0.95
C SER A 73 -11.88 8.05 1.76
N TYR A 74 -11.58 7.66 3.01
CA TYR A 74 -10.71 8.41 3.91
C TYR A 74 -9.21 8.19 3.65
N ARG A 75 -8.84 7.26 2.74
CA ARG A 75 -7.46 6.96 2.28
C ARG A 75 -6.44 6.97 3.45
N PRO A 76 -6.38 5.94 4.30
CA PRO A 76 -5.36 5.88 5.35
C PRO A 76 -3.96 5.72 4.74
N ALA A 77 -2.94 6.14 5.48
CA ALA A 77 -1.57 5.70 5.19
C ALA A 77 -1.46 4.17 5.33
N VAL A 78 -0.71 3.52 4.47
CA VAL A 78 -0.60 2.05 4.45
C VAL A 78 0.86 1.62 4.56
N ALA A 79 1.16 0.82 5.58
CA ALA A 79 2.44 0.16 5.71
C ALA A 79 2.29 -1.36 5.67
N LEU A 80 3.18 -2.02 4.95
CA LEU A 80 3.35 -3.46 4.98
C LEU A 80 4.39 -3.81 6.04
N LEU A 81 4.05 -4.66 7.02
CA LEU A 81 4.98 -5.12 8.05
C LEU A 81 5.17 -6.64 7.95
N THR A 82 6.29 -7.10 7.40
CA THR A 82 6.46 -8.53 7.09
C THR A 82 7.86 -9.05 7.41
N ALA A 83 7.98 -10.37 7.66
CA ALA A 83 9.27 -11.05 7.78
C ALA A 83 9.91 -11.39 6.43
N PHE A 84 9.13 -11.33 5.34
CA PHE A 84 9.57 -11.71 4.00
C PHE A 84 9.51 -10.50 3.07
N PRO A 85 10.63 -9.80 2.85
CA PRO A 85 10.64 -8.61 1.99
C PRO A 85 10.25 -8.98 0.56
N LEU A 86 9.49 -8.08 -0.07
CA LEU A 86 9.13 -8.14 -1.48
C LEU A 86 10.02 -7.19 -2.30
N ALA A 87 10.05 -7.36 -3.62
CA ALA A 87 10.67 -6.37 -4.49
C ALA A 87 9.95 -5.02 -4.35
N GLU A 88 10.66 -3.92 -4.62
CA GLU A 88 10.11 -2.58 -4.42
C GLU A 88 8.86 -2.34 -5.27
N GLU A 89 8.91 -2.81 -6.51
CA GLU A 89 7.84 -2.72 -7.48
C GLU A 89 6.58 -3.47 -6.99
N ASP A 90 6.75 -4.64 -6.39
CA ASP A 90 5.64 -5.50 -5.98
C ASP A 90 4.78 -4.86 -4.88
N TRP A 91 5.40 -4.32 -3.81
CA TRP A 91 4.62 -3.74 -2.72
C TRP A 91 4.09 -2.35 -3.04
N GLN A 92 4.75 -1.62 -3.94
CA GLN A 92 4.24 -0.35 -4.46
C GLN A 92 3.01 -0.55 -5.35
N GLU A 93 2.99 -1.58 -6.21
CA GLU A 93 1.83 -1.92 -7.05
C GLU A 93 0.59 -2.29 -6.24
N LEU A 94 0.77 -2.93 -5.08
CA LEU A 94 -0.33 -3.17 -4.14
C LEU A 94 -0.90 -1.87 -3.57
N GLY A 95 -0.08 -0.82 -3.51
CA GLY A 95 -0.43 0.49 -2.97
C GLY A 95 -0.12 0.64 -1.49
N ALA A 96 0.92 -0.04 -1.00
CA ALA A 96 1.52 0.30 0.29
C ALA A 96 2.45 1.52 0.11
N ASP A 97 2.42 2.46 1.05
CA ASP A 97 3.32 3.62 1.07
C ASP A 97 4.73 3.24 1.55
N ARG A 98 4.82 2.17 2.34
CA ARG A 98 6.09 1.68 2.89
C ARG A 98 6.06 0.20 3.20
N MET A 99 7.20 -0.47 2.96
CA MET A 99 7.49 -1.77 3.54
C MET A 99 8.41 -1.63 4.77
N LEU A 100 8.01 -2.30 5.85
CA LEU A 100 8.70 -2.43 7.12
C LEU A 100 9.05 -3.91 7.29
N VAL A 101 10.30 -4.21 7.56
CA VAL A 101 10.79 -5.60 7.63
C VAL A 101 11.00 -6.00 9.10
N LYS A 102 10.45 -7.15 9.49
CA LYS A 102 10.68 -7.76 10.81
C LYS A 102 12.04 -8.49 10.84
N PRO A 103 12.79 -8.48 11.96
CA PRO A 103 12.55 -7.72 13.18
C PRO A 103 12.97 -6.25 13.01
N MET A 104 12.14 -5.33 13.49
CA MET A 104 12.44 -3.90 13.52
C MET A 104 12.54 -3.42 14.95
N GLN A 105 13.48 -2.53 15.22
CA GLN A 105 13.56 -1.86 16.52
C GLN A 105 12.33 -0.96 16.71
N THR A 106 11.72 -1.01 17.90
CA THR A 106 10.54 -0.20 18.25
C THR A 106 10.70 1.28 17.90
N ARG A 107 11.87 1.86 18.19
CA ARG A 107 12.16 3.26 17.87
C ARG A 107 12.02 3.55 16.36
N LEU A 108 12.61 2.70 15.52
CA LEU A 108 12.53 2.86 14.07
C LEU A 108 11.09 2.70 13.57
N LEU A 109 10.32 1.76 14.13
CA LEU A 109 8.91 1.58 13.79
C LEU A 109 8.11 2.86 14.06
N LEU A 110 8.25 3.44 15.24
CA LEU A 110 7.56 4.68 15.64
C LEU A 110 7.94 5.84 14.72
N GLU A 111 9.24 6.02 14.44
CA GLU A 111 9.72 7.07 13.54
C GLU A 111 9.16 6.92 12.12
N GLN A 112 8.99 5.69 11.60
CA GLN A 112 8.37 5.47 10.29
C GLN A 112 6.86 5.74 10.30
N ILE A 113 6.16 5.35 11.37
CA ILE A 113 4.73 5.62 11.53
C ILE A 113 4.47 7.13 11.55
N ASP A 114 5.24 7.88 12.34
CA ASP A 114 5.10 9.34 12.43
C ASP A 114 5.34 9.99 11.07
N ARG A 115 6.44 9.64 10.38
CA ARG A 115 6.74 10.14 9.03
C ARG A 115 5.63 9.87 8.02
N LEU A 116 5.07 8.66 8.03
CA LEU A 116 4.00 8.29 7.10
C LEU A 116 2.72 9.07 7.37
N MET A 117 2.33 9.22 8.65
CA MET A 117 1.15 10.00 9.01
C MET A 117 1.32 11.49 8.67
N GLU A 118 2.50 12.07 8.88
CA GLU A 118 2.80 13.47 8.54
C GLU A 118 2.75 13.71 7.02
N ALA A 119 3.37 12.83 6.24
CA ALA A 119 3.32 12.90 4.78
C ALA A 119 1.88 12.83 4.27
N HIS A 120 1.08 11.93 4.83
CA HIS A 120 -0.31 11.72 4.42
C HIS A 120 -1.23 12.89 4.83
N ALA A 121 -0.99 13.50 6.00
CA ALA A 121 -1.71 14.70 6.43
C ALA A 121 -1.41 15.91 5.52
N THR A 122 -0.15 16.04 5.07
CA THR A 122 0.28 17.11 4.18
C THR A 122 -0.34 16.96 2.79
N GLN A 123 -0.46 15.73 2.28
CA GLN A 123 -1.10 15.45 0.97
C GLN A 123 -2.61 15.74 1.00
N SER A 124 -3.28 15.40 2.10
CA SER A 124 -4.71 15.70 2.31
C SER A 124 -4.97 17.22 2.39
N ASN A 125 -4.12 17.97 3.10
CA ASN A 125 -4.25 19.43 3.23
C ASN A 125 -3.76 20.21 2.01
N GLY A 126 -2.75 19.70 1.30
CA GLY A 126 -2.17 20.34 0.10
C GLY A 126 -3.13 20.41 -1.09
N SER A 127 -4.10 19.50 -1.16
CA SER A 127 -5.15 19.55 -2.19
C SER A 127 -6.17 20.69 -2.00
N ILE A 128 -6.22 21.33 -0.83
CA ILE A 128 -7.07 22.50 -0.57
C ILE A 128 -6.28 23.81 -0.78
N ALA A 129 -4.97 23.81 -0.53
CA ALA A 129 -4.13 24.99 -0.69
C ALA A 129 -3.78 25.33 -2.15
N SER A 130 -3.78 24.36 -3.08
CA SER A 130 -3.44 24.60 -4.49
C SER A 130 -4.56 25.22 -5.34
N VAL A 131 -5.81 25.19 -4.87
CA VAL A 131 -6.96 25.83 -5.56
C VAL A 131 -7.17 27.29 -5.16
N ALA A 132 -6.53 27.79 -4.10
CA ALA A 132 -6.71 29.15 -3.59
C ALA A 132 -5.59 30.15 -4.01
N GLY A 133 -4.60 29.71 -4.80
CA GLY A 133 -3.39 30.50 -5.09
C GLY A 133 -3.25 31.06 -6.51
N ALA A 134 -4.25 30.92 -7.38
CA ALA A 134 -4.16 31.33 -8.79
C ALA A 134 -4.95 32.61 -9.10
N ALA A 135 -4.76 33.67 -8.33
CA ALA A 135 -5.23 35.01 -8.69
C ALA A 135 -4.37 36.08 -8.02
N GLN A 136 -3.34 36.56 -8.73
CA GLN A 136 -2.75 37.92 -8.71
C GLN A 136 -1.25 37.87 -8.99
N GLN A 137 -0.87 38.10 -10.25
CA GLN A 137 -0.14 39.31 -10.67
C GLN A 137 0.20 39.23 -12.16
N SER A 138 -0.63 39.93 -12.94
CA SER A 138 -0.29 40.44 -14.26
C SER A 138 -0.12 41.96 -14.14
N SER A 139 1.11 42.45 -14.29
CA SER A 139 1.46 43.81 -14.74
C SER A 139 3.00 43.86 -14.79
N GLY A 140 3.59 43.72 -15.98
CA GLY A 140 4.20 44.84 -16.72
C GLY A 140 5.60 45.16 -16.15
N SER A 141 6.70 45.24 -16.89
CA SER A 141 6.91 45.67 -18.27
C SER A 141 8.37 45.37 -18.67
N ASP A 142 8.55 44.95 -19.93
CA ASP A 142 9.51 45.48 -20.91
C ASP A 142 10.99 45.68 -20.50
N THR A 143 11.91 44.93 -21.13
CA THR A 143 12.84 45.48 -22.15
C THR A 143 13.92 44.47 -22.57
N SER A 144 14.04 44.30 -23.88
CA SER A 144 15.25 44.04 -24.68
C SER A 144 16.21 42.89 -24.30
N ARG A 145 16.50 42.01 -25.27
CA ARG A 145 17.74 42.10 -26.11
C ARG A 145 18.05 40.76 -26.80
N ALA A 146 17.90 40.80 -28.12
CA ALA A 146 18.80 40.26 -29.15
C ALA A 146 19.05 38.75 -29.32
N ALA A 147 18.81 38.33 -30.57
CA ALA A 147 19.71 37.57 -31.45
C ALA A 147 19.93 36.07 -31.16
N LYS A 148 20.08 35.16 -32.13
CA LYS A 148 19.89 35.04 -33.59
C LYS A 148 20.34 33.60 -33.91
N LYS A 149 19.74 32.96 -34.94
CA LYS A 149 20.30 31.83 -35.74
C LYS A 149 20.35 30.44 -35.04
N THR A 150 20.17 29.28 -35.68
CA THR A 150 19.94 28.83 -37.08
C THR A 150 19.77 27.29 -37.08
N GLY A 151 19.05 26.75 -38.08
CA GLY A 151 19.27 25.40 -38.68
C GLY A 151 18.58 24.22 -37.98
N ALA A 152 17.59 23.52 -38.55
CA ALA A 152 17.64 22.57 -39.69
C ALA A 152 18.64 21.41 -39.41
N LYS A 153 18.40 20.12 -39.66
CA LYS A 153 17.43 19.33 -40.45
C LYS A 153 17.78 17.84 -40.22
N ARG A 154 16.82 16.93 -40.48
CA ARG A 154 16.97 15.50 -40.91
C ARG A 154 17.51 14.50 -39.87
N ALA A 155 16.96 13.29 -39.65
CA ALA A 155 16.29 12.23 -40.43
C ALA A 155 17.20 11.00 -40.58
N SER A 156 16.72 9.83 -40.15
CA SER A 156 16.94 8.44 -40.62
C SER A 156 16.63 7.49 -39.45
N ALA A 157 15.65 6.57 -39.53
CA ALA A 157 15.69 5.27 -40.23
C ALA A 157 16.76 4.34 -39.61
N SER A 158 16.54 3.07 -39.30
CA SER A 158 15.59 2.05 -39.74
C SER A 158 15.87 0.74 -38.98
N GLU A 159 14.82 -0.08 -38.77
CA GLU A 159 14.78 -1.56 -38.87
C GLU A 159 15.76 -2.42 -38.03
N SER A 160 15.37 -3.53 -37.40
CA SER A 160 14.60 -4.67 -37.90
C SER A 160 14.36 -5.68 -36.76
N LYS A 161 13.11 -6.16 -36.58
CA LYS A 161 12.63 -7.54 -36.84
C LYS A 161 13.33 -8.68 -36.10
N GLN A 162 12.61 -9.41 -35.23
CA GLN A 162 12.00 -10.73 -35.55
C GLN A 162 11.36 -11.39 -34.31
N ALA A 163 10.07 -11.70 -34.42
CA ALA A 163 9.41 -12.85 -33.80
C ALA A 163 9.60 -14.08 -34.76
N PRO A 164 9.01 -15.29 -34.58
CA PRO A 164 8.00 -15.72 -33.60
C PRO A 164 8.10 -17.20 -33.12
N SER A 165 7.07 -17.62 -32.37
CA SER A 165 6.39 -18.95 -32.42
C SER A 165 6.96 -20.07 -31.53
N LYS A 166 6.20 -21.06 -31.00
CA LYS A 166 4.77 -21.41 -30.91
C LYS A 166 4.67 -22.70 -30.07
N LYS A 167 3.52 -22.88 -29.38
CA LYS A 167 2.84 -24.17 -29.01
C LYS A 167 3.54 -25.06 -27.96
N SER A 168 2.84 -25.56 -26.93
CA SER A 168 1.84 -26.66 -26.98
C SER A 168 1.13 -26.71 -25.60
N ALA A 169 -0.20 -26.76 -25.46
CA ALA A 169 -1.06 -27.98 -25.40
C ALA A 169 -0.52 -29.02 -24.39
N GLN A 170 -1.26 -29.65 -23.46
CA GLN A 170 -2.67 -30.09 -23.43
C GLN A 170 -2.91 -30.87 -22.10
N ASN A 171 -4.18 -30.97 -21.65
CA ASN A 171 -4.82 -32.16 -21.04
C ASN A 171 -4.41 -32.63 -19.60
N VAL A 172 -5.23 -33.25 -18.72
CA VAL A 172 -6.65 -33.72 -18.68
C VAL A 172 -6.93 -34.37 -17.30
N LYS A 173 -8.15 -34.20 -16.74
CA LYS A 173 -8.96 -35.07 -15.82
C LYS A 173 -8.30 -35.57 -14.49
N ALA A 174 -8.96 -36.05 -13.44
CA ALA A 174 -10.32 -36.56 -13.15
C ALA A 174 -10.52 -36.48 -11.61
N GLU A 175 -11.68 -36.07 -11.09
CA GLU A 175 -12.79 -36.91 -10.58
C GLU A 175 -12.52 -37.86 -9.38
N LYS A 176 -13.40 -37.68 -8.36
CA LYS A 176 -14.22 -38.68 -7.62
C LYS A 176 -13.82 -39.19 -6.21
N LYS A 177 -14.74 -38.89 -5.27
CA LYS A 177 -15.48 -39.77 -4.34
C LYS A 177 -14.67 -40.68 -3.37
N ALA A 178 -14.91 -40.54 -2.06
CA ALA A 178 -15.93 -41.29 -1.29
C ALA A 178 -15.63 -41.34 0.23
N ALA A 179 -16.71 -41.27 1.02
CA ALA A 179 -16.97 -41.97 2.31
C ALA A 179 -16.02 -41.68 3.50
N VAL A 180 -16.47 -41.40 4.73
CA VAL A 180 -17.32 -42.16 5.67
C VAL A 180 -17.65 -41.15 6.79
N ARG A 181 -18.88 -40.72 7.11
CA ARG A 181 -20.03 -41.38 7.74
C ARG A 181 -19.72 -42.28 8.97
N GLY A 182 -19.69 -41.69 10.16
CA GLY A 182 -19.76 -42.40 11.45
C GLY A 182 -18.62 -41.96 12.39
N GLY A 183 -18.81 -41.66 13.67
CA GLY A 183 -19.79 -42.24 14.57
C GLY A 183 -20.36 -41.25 15.58
N ARG A 184 -21.66 -41.42 15.76
CA ARG A 184 -22.46 -41.10 16.93
C ARG A 184 -22.04 -42.06 18.06
N ARG A 185 -22.11 -41.57 19.31
CA ARG A 185 -22.36 -42.29 20.57
C ARG A 185 -21.19 -43.03 21.21
N GLY A 186 -21.04 -42.73 22.50
CA GLY A 186 -20.21 -43.36 23.52
C GLY A 186 -20.20 -42.39 24.69
#